data_AF-A0A6J4CW71-F1
#
_entry.id   AF-A0A6J4CW71-F1
#
_cell.length_a   1.000
_cell.length_b   1.000
_cell.length_c   1.000
_cell.angle_alpha   90.00
_cell.angle_beta   90.00
_cell.angle_gamma   90.00
#
_symmetry.space_group_name_H-M   'P 1'
#
loop_
_entity.id
_entity.type
_entity.pdbx_description
1 polymer ?
#
loop_
_entity_poly.entity_id
_entity_poly.type
_entity_poly.pdbx_seq_one_letter_code
_entity_poly.pdbx_strand_id
1 'polypeptide(L)'
;MKIIFNRKFKDVNFSWEKIQRVLLDTVVPSVSVRLVNQESKEGLDYKQSTLNVIVVGGLRLSRGLTLEGLSVSYFIRGLHDSKKSQKKVTADTLTQMARWFGYRDGYEDLCKIYMPKEVQDIFEKITEVTNNLKEQLEKMEQLRKMRDDEEQTPLDVALKIQHFSELLPTARNKMGNAVLSRGDDKRISLSDFSKDEQIHKENLILLFDFIKLLGENGTRLTGEGKPVSWKNIDKETVSDFIDKFKVFKRSKKENVLYRLKEEEHQIWCVVRLFTSGKGDAVGDKLKVNGAKTEIQVRAMVRGGAEVHDDHVKLGYRKITSGNVSKNDIDEGVPVLTLYVLDLNGTNEEKTVSLSLKGVPMYDLYLPGEGKGKVWINQAFQEEDGDD
;
A
#
# COMPACT_ATOMS: atom_id res chain seq x y z
N MET A 1 -34.71 -14.46 23.71
CA MET A 1 -35.07 -13.02 23.77
C MET A 1 -34.80 -12.39 25.13
N LYS A 2 -35.23 -12.98 26.26
CA LYS A 2 -34.96 -12.46 27.63
C LYS A 2 -33.50 -12.07 27.90
N ILE A 3 -32.53 -12.91 27.51
CA ILE A 3 -31.10 -12.63 27.66
C ILE A 3 -30.67 -11.35 26.92
N ILE A 4 -31.15 -11.17 25.68
CA ILE A 4 -30.84 -9.99 24.86
C ILE A 4 -31.50 -8.74 25.47
N PHE A 5 -32.74 -8.87 25.93
CA PHE A 5 -33.47 -7.80 26.60
C PHE A 5 -32.72 -7.31 27.83
N ASN A 6 -32.39 -8.21 28.76
CA ASN A 6 -31.64 -7.90 29.97
C ASN A 6 -30.24 -7.33 29.68
N ARG A 7 -29.66 -7.65 28.52
CA ARG A 7 -28.35 -7.11 28.13
C ARG A 7 -28.46 -5.69 27.58
N LYS A 8 -29.45 -5.42 26.73
CA LYS A 8 -29.57 -4.16 25.96
C LYS A 8 -30.47 -3.10 26.62
N PHE A 9 -31.38 -3.48 27.50
CA PHE A 9 -32.43 -2.62 28.05
C PHE A 9 -32.42 -2.66 29.58
N LYS A 10 -31.23 -2.54 30.19
CA LYS A 10 -31.04 -2.62 31.65
C LYS A 10 -31.75 -1.49 32.40
N ASP A 11 -31.85 -0.33 31.77
CA ASP A 11 -32.34 0.90 32.40
C ASP A 11 -33.86 1.11 32.19
N VAL A 12 -34.57 0.08 31.72
CA VAL A 12 -36.00 0.16 31.42
C VAL A 12 -36.80 -0.33 32.63
N ASN A 13 -37.75 0.48 33.11
CA ASN A 13 -38.61 0.20 34.27
C ASN A 13 -39.70 -0.88 34.02
N PHE A 14 -39.52 -1.76 33.03
CA PHE A 14 -40.48 -2.78 32.67
C PHE A 14 -39.85 -4.17 32.70
N SER A 15 -40.53 -5.12 33.32
CA SER A 15 -40.10 -6.52 33.31
C SER A 15 -40.23 -7.14 31.93
N TRP A 16 -39.35 -8.11 31.63
CA TRP A 16 -39.40 -8.88 30.39
C TRP A 16 -40.78 -9.53 30.18
N GLU A 17 -41.38 -10.04 31.25
CA GLU A 17 -42.68 -10.71 31.22
C GLU A 17 -43.80 -9.75 30.79
N LYS A 18 -43.76 -8.49 31.23
CA LYS A 18 -44.73 -7.46 30.82
C LYS A 18 -44.56 -7.10 29.35
N ILE A 19 -43.31 -6.90 28.91
CA ILE A 19 -43.00 -6.59 27.51
C ILE A 19 -43.38 -7.75 26.59
N GLN A 20 -43.06 -8.98 26.98
CA GLN A 20 -43.36 -10.17 26.19
C GLN A 20 -44.87 -10.31 25.92
N ARG A 21 -45.73 -10.03 26.90
CA ARG A 21 -47.19 -10.02 26.69
C ARG A 21 -47.61 -8.99 25.66
N VAL A 22 -47.18 -7.74 25.81
CA VAL A 22 -47.51 -6.66 24.86
C VAL A 22 -47.02 -6.97 23.44
N LEU A 23 -45.83 -7.56 23.30
CA LEU A 23 -45.30 -7.98 22.01
C LEU A 23 -46.21 -9.03 21.34
N LEU A 24 -46.66 -10.04 22.09
CA LEU A 24 -47.52 -11.11 21.59
C LEU A 24 -48.93 -10.60 21.26
N ASP A 25 -49.50 -9.74 22.10
CA ASP A 25 -50.89 -9.30 21.98
C ASP A 25 -51.08 -8.20 20.94
N THR A 26 -50.07 -7.36 20.72
CA THR A 26 -50.18 -6.14 19.88
C THR A 26 -49.26 -6.16 18.67
N VAL A 27 -47.97 -6.47 18.87
CA VAL A 27 -46.98 -6.34 17.79
C VAL A 27 -47.08 -7.50 16.82
N VAL A 28 -47.07 -8.74 17.29
CA VAL A 28 -47.09 -9.94 16.43
C VAL A 28 -48.30 -9.96 15.48
N PRO A 29 -49.55 -9.66 15.92
CA PRO A 29 -50.70 -9.63 15.01
C PRO A 29 -50.65 -8.52 13.97
N SER A 30 -49.92 -7.43 14.24
CA SER A 30 -49.77 -6.30 13.33
C SER A 30 -48.67 -6.50 12.27
N VAL A 31 -47.79 -7.50 12.46
CA VAL A 31 -46.66 -7.75 11.56
C VAL A 31 -47.10 -8.62 10.38
N SER A 32 -46.88 -8.13 9.16
CA SER A 32 -47.08 -8.89 7.93
C SER A 32 -45.74 -9.28 7.31
N VAL A 33 -45.64 -10.48 6.76
CA VAL A 33 -44.43 -10.93 6.03
C VAL A 33 -44.71 -10.87 4.54
N ARG A 34 -43.84 -10.20 3.78
CA ARG A 34 -43.98 -10.02 2.33
C ARG A 34 -42.74 -10.54 1.61
N LEU A 35 -42.96 -11.40 0.61
CA LEU A 35 -41.91 -11.91 -0.26
C LEU A 35 -41.74 -11.00 -1.48
N VAL A 36 -40.53 -10.49 -1.72
CA VAL A 36 -40.20 -9.65 -2.88
C VAL A 36 -39.10 -10.34 -3.70
N ASN A 37 -39.49 -10.90 -4.85
CA ASN A 37 -38.61 -11.65 -5.76
C ASN A 37 -38.69 -11.12 -7.21
N GLN A 38 -38.03 -11.77 -8.16
CA GLN A 38 -38.03 -11.32 -9.58
C GLN A 38 -39.39 -11.44 -10.27
N GLU A 39 -40.25 -12.36 -9.84
CA GLU A 39 -41.56 -12.63 -10.46
C GLU A 39 -42.73 -11.91 -9.76
N SER A 40 -42.52 -11.37 -8.56
CA SER A 40 -43.52 -10.59 -7.84
C SER A 40 -43.79 -9.27 -8.58
N LYS A 41 -44.97 -9.17 -9.18
CA LYS A 41 -45.47 -8.02 -9.94
C LYS A 41 -45.93 -6.85 -9.06
N GLU A 42 -46.28 -7.12 -7.81
CA GLU A 42 -46.77 -6.10 -6.87
C GLU A 42 -45.61 -5.50 -6.06
N GLY A 43 -45.47 -4.17 -6.13
CA GLY A 43 -44.65 -3.40 -5.20
C GLY A 43 -45.31 -3.31 -3.82
N LEU A 44 -44.56 -2.83 -2.82
CA LEU A 44 -45.16 -2.51 -1.52
C LEU A 44 -46.07 -1.29 -1.68
N ASP A 45 -47.36 -1.44 -1.36
CA ASP A 45 -48.30 -0.32 -1.32
C ASP A 45 -48.23 0.37 0.04
N TYR A 46 -47.61 1.55 0.06
CA TYR A 46 -47.45 2.38 1.25
C TYR A 46 -48.69 3.21 1.60
N LYS A 47 -49.73 3.23 0.74
CA LYS A 47 -50.90 4.11 0.91
C LYS A 47 -52.03 3.50 1.73
N GLN A 48 -52.08 2.18 1.86
CA GLN A 48 -53.26 1.49 2.42
C GLN A 48 -53.14 1.05 3.89
N SER A 49 -51.98 1.17 4.55
CA SER A 49 -51.87 0.83 5.99
C SER A 49 -50.54 1.26 6.63
N THR A 50 -50.55 1.56 7.94
CA THR A 50 -49.37 1.59 8.81
C THR A 50 -48.87 0.15 8.98
N LEU A 51 -48.12 -0.36 8.01
CA LEU A 51 -47.71 -1.75 8.00
C LEU A 51 -46.41 -1.95 8.78
N ASN A 52 -46.46 -2.72 9.85
CA ASN A 52 -45.27 -3.42 10.33
C ASN A 52 -44.98 -4.54 9.34
N VAL A 53 -44.02 -4.37 8.43
CA VAL A 53 -43.69 -5.38 7.41
C VAL A 53 -42.32 -5.97 7.64
N ILE A 54 -42.24 -7.30 7.57
CA ILE A 54 -40.99 -8.02 7.34
C ILE A 54 -40.92 -8.34 5.85
N VAL A 55 -40.04 -7.64 5.14
CA VAL A 55 -39.80 -7.88 3.72
C VAL A 55 -38.67 -8.89 3.56
N VAL A 56 -38.96 -10.03 2.93
CA VAL A 56 -37.99 -11.07 2.62
C VAL A 56 -37.75 -11.07 1.12
N GLY A 57 -36.51 -10.92 0.68
CA GLY A 57 -36.22 -10.80 -0.75
C GLY A 57 -34.81 -11.20 -1.15
N GLY A 58 -34.66 -11.44 -2.46
CA GLY A 58 -33.42 -11.87 -3.09
C GLY A 58 -32.59 -10.70 -3.66
N LEU A 59 -32.04 -10.87 -4.86
CA LEU A 59 -31.19 -9.86 -5.52
C LEU A 59 -31.88 -8.52 -5.77
N ARG A 60 -33.20 -8.52 -6.02
CA ARG A 60 -33.98 -7.28 -6.24
C ARG A 60 -34.03 -6.39 -5.01
N LEU A 61 -34.21 -6.97 -3.82
CA LEU A 61 -34.21 -6.20 -2.57
C LEU A 61 -32.83 -5.57 -2.29
N SER A 62 -31.76 -6.28 -2.68
CA SER A 62 -30.38 -5.82 -2.47
C SER A 62 -29.86 -4.81 -3.49
N ARG A 63 -30.62 -4.49 -4.56
CA ARG A 63 -30.17 -3.62 -5.66
C ARG A 63 -31.18 -2.52 -5.96
N GLY A 64 -31.14 -1.46 -5.16
CA GLY A 64 -31.81 -0.19 -5.48
C GLY A 64 -33.28 -0.08 -5.09
N LEU A 65 -33.84 -1.07 -4.37
CA LEU A 65 -35.15 -0.90 -3.74
C LEU A 65 -34.97 -0.20 -2.38
N THR A 66 -35.26 1.10 -2.33
CA THR A 66 -35.28 1.83 -1.06
C THR A 66 -36.62 1.57 -0.39
N LEU A 67 -36.60 0.91 0.77
CA LEU A 67 -37.79 0.71 1.58
C LEU A 67 -37.99 1.94 2.49
N GLU A 68 -39.16 2.56 2.37
CA GLU A 68 -39.53 3.65 3.28
C GLU A 68 -39.72 3.09 4.70
N GLY A 69 -39.20 3.79 5.71
CA GLY A 69 -39.26 3.37 7.11
C GLY A 69 -38.36 2.18 7.49
N LEU A 70 -37.47 1.72 6.62
CA LEU A 70 -36.55 0.61 6.95
C LEU A 70 -35.55 1.02 8.04
N SER A 71 -35.66 0.37 9.20
CA SER A 71 -34.77 0.56 10.34
C SER A 71 -33.91 -0.66 10.65
N VAL A 72 -34.36 -1.88 10.29
CA VAL A 72 -33.64 -3.13 10.62
C VAL A 72 -33.42 -3.97 9.37
N SER A 73 -32.16 -4.30 9.08
CA SER A 73 -31.77 -5.19 7.99
C SER A 73 -31.13 -6.48 8.51
N TYR A 74 -31.59 -7.63 8.02
CA TYR A 74 -30.94 -8.92 8.23
C TYR A 74 -30.25 -9.33 6.94
N PHE A 75 -28.92 -9.26 6.91
CA PHE A 75 -28.12 -9.61 5.75
C PHE A 75 -27.45 -10.97 5.97
N ILE A 76 -28.18 -12.03 5.61
CA ILE A 76 -27.81 -13.42 5.87
C ILE A 76 -27.28 -14.16 4.64
N ARG A 77 -26.79 -13.44 3.61
CA ARG A 77 -26.22 -14.13 2.45
C ARG A 77 -24.98 -14.91 2.85
N GLY A 78 -25.12 -16.23 2.86
CA GLY A 78 -24.00 -17.13 3.06
C GLY A 78 -22.96 -16.92 1.97
N LEU A 79 -21.69 -16.82 2.39
CA LEU A 79 -20.53 -17.07 1.54
C LEU A 79 -20.42 -18.57 1.15
N HIS A 80 -21.35 -19.39 1.66
CA HIS A 80 -21.41 -20.83 1.57
C HIS A 80 -22.48 -21.33 0.58
N ASP A 81 -22.42 -20.91 -0.68
CA ASP A 81 -22.78 -21.88 -1.74
C ASP A 81 -21.52 -22.73 -2.03
N SER A 82 -21.08 -23.42 -0.98
CA SER A 82 -19.88 -24.26 -0.88
C SER A 82 -20.01 -25.57 -1.67
N LYS A 83 -21.09 -25.75 -2.44
CA LYS A 83 -21.15 -26.77 -3.50
C LYS A 83 -20.49 -26.30 -4.80
N LYS A 84 -20.12 -25.01 -4.92
CA LYS A 84 -19.24 -24.46 -5.95
C LYS A 84 -18.12 -23.64 -5.30
N SER A 85 -17.14 -24.32 -4.73
CA SER A 85 -16.00 -23.80 -3.93
C SER A 85 -15.06 -22.79 -4.60
N GLN A 86 -15.50 -21.96 -5.56
CA GLN A 86 -14.63 -21.02 -6.27
C GLN A 86 -15.26 -19.66 -6.64
N LYS A 87 -16.50 -19.35 -6.22
CA LYS A 87 -17.07 -18.03 -6.53
C LYS A 87 -16.63 -16.97 -5.51
N LYS A 88 -15.50 -16.33 -5.78
CA LYS A 88 -15.06 -15.14 -5.03
C LYS A 88 -16.14 -14.06 -5.08
N VAL A 89 -16.42 -13.43 -3.93
CA VAL A 89 -17.34 -12.30 -3.87
C VAL A 89 -16.61 -11.06 -4.38
N THR A 90 -17.35 -10.13 -4.96
CA THR A 90 -16.81 -8.91 -5.55
C THR A 90 -17.16 -7.69 -4.70
N ALA A 91 -16.19 -6.84 -4.42
CA ALA A 91 -16.35 -5.61 -3.64
C ALA A 91 -17.42 -4.72 -4.27
N ASP A 92 -17.38 -4.50 -5.59
CA ASP A 92 -18.42 -3.78 -6.36
C ASP A 92 -19.84 -4.29 -6.07
N THR A 93 -20.03 -5.61 -5.95
CA THR A 93 -21.35 -6.17 -5.68
C THR A 93 -21.77 -5.98 -4.23
N LEU A 94 -20.84 -6.10 -3.27
CA LEU A 94 -21.15 -5.89 -1.86
C LEU A 94 -21.38 -4.41 -1.53
N THR A 95 -20.60 -3.49 -2.09
CA THR A 95 -20.78 -2.05 -1.91
C THR A 95 -22.09 -1.54 -2.53
N GLN A 96 -22.50 -2.08 -3.69
CA GLN A 96 -23.84 -1.83 -4.23
C GLN A 96 -24.95 -2.29 -3.27
N MET A 97 -24.74 -3.40 -2.57
CA MET A 97 -25.70 -3.96 -1.61
C MET A 97 -25.62 -3.28 -0.23
N ALA A 98 -24.54 -2.57 0.07
CA ALA A 98 -24.30 -1.87 1.35
C ALA A 98 -25.16 -0.61 1.53
N ARG A 99 -26.06 -0.32 0.59
CA ARG A 99 -26.97 0.83 0.62
C ARG A 99 -28.27 0.49 1.36
N TRP A 100 -28.14 -0.07 2.57
CA TRP A 100 -29.26 -0.70 3.28
C TRP A 100 -30.37 0.30 3.66
N PHE A 101 -29.99 1.47 4.16
CA PHE A 101 -30.94 2.41 4.78
C PHE A 101 -31.19 3.67 3.94
N GLY A 102 -30.41 3.88 2.87
CA GLY A 102 -30.36 5.15 2.14
C GLY A 102 -29.66 6.25 2.97
N TYR A 103 -29.85 7.51 2.57
CA TYR A 103 -29.39 8.67 3.35
C TYR A 103 -30.42 8.96 4.46
N ARG A 104 -30.01 8.80 5.72
CA ARG A 104 -30.86 8.98 6.90
C ARG A 104 -30.08 9.64 8.04
N ASP A 105 -29.50 10.79 7.76
CA ASP A 105 -28.75 11.58 8.74
C ASP A 105 -29.63 11.87 9.96
N GLY A 106 -29.08 11.63 11.16
CA GLY A 106 -29.78 11.82 12.43
C GLY A 106 -30.65 10.65 12.90
N TYR A 107 -30.64 9.51 12.20
CA TYR A 107 -31.38 8.29 12.58
C TYR A 107 -30.45 7.06 12.74
N GLU A 108 -29.15 7.29 12.93
CA GLU A 108 -28.12 6.25 13.01
C GLU A 108 -28.32 5.32 14.22
N ASP A 109 -28.91 5.86 15.29
CA ASP A 109 -29.25 5.14 16.51
C ASP A 109 -30.39 4.13 16.30
N LEU A 110 -31.31 4.41 15.37
CA LEU A 110 -32.44 3.53 15.03
C LEU A 110 -32.05 2.44 14.04
N CYS A 111 -31.10 2.71 13.14
CA CYS A 111 -30.66 1.75 12.14
C CYS A 111 -29.89 0.58 12.76
N LYS A 112 -30.23 -0.65 12.37
CA LYS A 112 -29.57 -1.88 12.83
C LYS A 112 -29.36 -2.85 11.68
N ILE A 113 -28.13 -3.34 11.53
CA ILE A 113 -27.83 -4.46 10.65
C ILE A 113 -27.38 -5.68 11.43
N TYR A 114 -27.95 -6.83 11.07
CA TYR A 114 -27.57 -8.14 11.57
C TYR A 114 -27.02 -8.97 10.42
N MET A 115 -25.79 -9.46 10.56
CA MET A 115 -25.14 -10.31 9.57
C MET A 115 -24.14 -11.27 10.26
N PRO A 116 -23.83 -12.44 9.66
CA PRO A 116 -22.80 -13.34 10.16
C PRO A 116 -21.43 -12.67 10.26
N LYS A 117 -20.57 -13.13 11.18
CA LYS A 117 -19.24 -12.54 11.40
C LYS A 117 -18.38 -12.59 10.12
N GLU A 118 -18.45 -13.67 9.35
CA GLU A 118 -17.66 -13.77 8.10
C GLU A 118 -18.03 -12.68 7.09
N VAL A 119 -19.30 -12.25 7.08
CA VAL A 119 -19.75 -11.17 6.19
C VAL A 119 -19.31 -9.80 6.72
N GLN A 120 -19.27 -9.61 8.05
CA GLN A 120 -18.73 -8.41 8.68
C GLN A 120 -17.25 -8.24 8.30
N ASP A 121 -16.45 -9.31 8.41
CA ASP A 121 -15.02 -9.29 8.10
C ASP A 121 -14.74 -8.89 6.64
N ILE A 122 -15.64 -9.26 5.71
CA ILE A 122 -15.51 -8.82 4.32
C ILE A 122 -15.85 -7.33 4.16
N PHE A 123 -16.88 -6.83 4.87
CA PHE A 123 -17.17 -5.39 4.85
C PHE A 123 -16.06 -4.58 5.50
N GLU A 124 -15.40 -5.09 6.54
CA GLU A 124 -14.19 -4.49 7.12
C GLU A 124 -13.08 -4.37 6.05
N LYS A 125 -12.78 -5.45 5.31
CA LYS A 125 -11.83 -5.42 4.18
C LYS A 125 -12.24 -4.44 3.07
N ILE A 126 -13.53 -4.34 2.75
CA ILE A 126 -14.02 -3.37 1.75
C ILE A 126 -13.78 -1.94 2.23
N THR A 127 -14.02 -1.66 3.50
CA THR A 127 -13.74 -0.35 4.10
C THR A 127 -12.25 -0.05 4.03
N GLU A 128 -11.37 -1.01 4.34
CA GLU A 128 -9.92 -0.89 4.21
C GLU A 128 -9.51 -0.51 2.77
N VAL A 129 -9.97 -1.27 1.78
CA VAL A 129 -9.72 -0.97 0.35
C VAL A 129 -10.20 0.42 -0.03
N THR A 130 -11.37 0.83 0.46
CA THR A 130 -12.00 2.11 0.11
C THR A 130 -11.25 3.28 0.72
N ASN A 131 -10.82 3.16 1.97
CA ASN A 131 -10.04 4.19 2.66
C ASN A 131 -8.66 4.34 2.01
N ASN A 132 -7.97 3.24 1.76
CA ASN A 132 -6.68 3.26 1.07
C ASN A 132 -6.79 3.89 -0.33
N LEU A 133 -7.88 3.63 -1.06
CA LEU A 133 -8.13 4.29 -2.35
C LEU A 133 -8.35 5.80 -2.21
N LYS A 134 -9.05 6.25 -1.15
CA LYS A 134 -9.24 7.68 -0.88
C LYS A 134 -7.91 8.36 -0.54
N GLU A 135 -7.09 7.74 0.30
CA GLU A 135 -5.76 8.24 0.65
C GLU A 135 -4.86 8.37 -0.58
N GLN A 136 -4.89 7.37 -1.48
CA GLN A 136 -4.18 7.45 -2.76
C GLN A 136 -4.65 8.62 -3.63
N LEU A 137 -5.96 8.91 -3.65
CA LEU A 137 -6.52 10.05 -4.39
C LEU A 137 -6.12 11.40 -3.77
N GLU A 138 -6.15 11.52 -2.44
CA GLU A 138 -5.70 12.70 -1.73
C GLU A 138 -4.21 12.97 -1.97
N LYS A 139 -3.40 11.92 -1.92
CA LYS A 139 -1.97 11.97 -2.26
C LYS A 139 -1.74 12.42 -3.70
N MET A 140 -2.50 11.87 -4.65
CA MET A 140 -2.45 12.30 -6.04
C MET A 140 -2.77 13.80 -6.18
N GLU A 141 -3.75 14.31 -5.44
CA GLU A 141 -4.09 15.73 -5.43
C GLU A 141 -2.97 16.60 -4.85
N GLN A 142 -2.36 16.18 -3.73
CA GLN A 142 -1.23 16.88 -3.11
C GLN A 142 -0.03 16.94 -4.06
N LEU A 143 0.35 15.81 -4.65
CA LEU A 143 1.45 15.72 -5.63
C LEU A 143 1.19 16.57 -6.87
N ARG A 144 -0.08 16.73 -7.29
CA ARG A 144 -0.45 17.62 -8.39
C ARG A 144 -0.28 19.10 -8.03
N LYS A 145 -0.57 19.49 -6.78
CA LYS A 145 -0.50 20.89 -6.31
C LYS A 145 0.93 21.41 -6.11
N MET A 146 1.90 20.53 -5.83
CA MET A 146 3.31 20.90 -5.61
C MET A 146 4.09 21.16 -6.91
N ARG A 147 3.42 21.33 -8.07
CA ARG A 147 4.11 21.44 -9.37
C ARG A 147 4.52 22.87 -9.69
N ASP A 148 5.84 23.07 -9.79
CA ASP A 148 6.46 23.99 -10.74
C ASP A 148 6.81 23.14 -11.99
N ASP A 149 5.98 23.23 -13.04
CA ASP A 149 6.22 22.85 -14.45
C ASP A 149 6.74 21.44 -14.87
N GLU A 150 7.06 20.48 -13.99
CA GLU A 150 7.50 19.13 -14.43
C GLU A 150 6.33 18.16 -14.76
N GLU A 151 6.38 17.47 -15.91
CA GLU A 151 5.46 16.40 -16.36
C GLU A 151 5.47 15.16 -15.42
N GLN A 152 4.42 14.99 -14.60
CA GLN A 152 4.21 13.72 -13.88
C GLN A 152 3.78 12.65 -14.87
N THR A 153 4.40 11.48 -14.78
CA THR A 153 4.01 10.35 -15.63
C THR A 153 2.79 9.67 -15.03
N PRO A 154 1.94 9.03 -15.86
CA PRO A 154 0.82 8.24 -15.36
C PRO A 154 1.22 7.13 -14.36
N LEU A 155 2.47 6.66 -14.39
CA LEU A 155 3.05 5.72 -13.41
C LEU A 155 3.17 6.31 -12.00
N ASP A 156 3.44 7.62 -11.88
CA ASP A 156 3.62 8.30 -10.59
C ASP A 156 2.31 8.40 -9.80
N VAL A 157 1.17 8.31 -10.49
CA VAL A 157 -0.19 8.47 -9.95
C VAL A 157 -1.07 7.23 -10.15
N ALA A 158 -0.46 6.08 -10.44
CA ALA A 158 -1.19 4.85 -10.68
C ALA A 158 -1.94 4.37 -9.43
N LEU A 159 -3.27 4.32 -9.51
CA LEU A 159 -4.13 3.82 -8.43
C LEU A 159 -4.04 2.28 -8.32
N LYS A 160 -4.02 1.80 -7.09
CA LYS A 160 -3.88 0.39 -6.73
C LYS A 160 -5.03 -0.05 -5.85
N ILE A 161 -5.46 -1.30 -5.99
CA ILE A 161 -6.53 -1.88 -5.18
C ILE A 161 -5.97 -3.12 -4.46
N GLN A 162 -6.01 -3.13 -3.13
CA GLN A 162 -5.52 -4.25 -2.31
C GLN A 162 -6.15 -5.59 -2.73
N HIS A 163 -5.34 -6.64 -2.82
CA HIS A 163 -5.82 -7.99 -3.11
C HIS A 163 -6.13 -8.75 -1.82
N PHE A 164 -7.32 -9.34 -1.76
CA PHE A 164 -7.66 -10.36 -0.78
C PHE A 164 -8.01 -11.67 -1.48
N SER A 165 -7.63 -12.80 -0.88
CA SER A 165 -7.90 -14.12 -1.45
C SER A 165 -9.40 -14.36 -1.66
N GLU A 166 -10.23 -13.87 -0.75
CA GLU A 166 -11.69 -14.09 -0.74
C GLU A 166 -12.50 -13.02 -1.48
N LEU A 167 -11.89 -11.86 -1.77
CA LEU A 167 -12.57 -10.68 -2.29
C LEU A 167 -11.87 -10.15 -3.55
N LEU A 168 -12.60 -10.10 -4.66
CA LEU A 168 -12.15 -9.43 -5.87
C LEU A 168 -12.67 -7.97 -5.88
N PRO A 169 -11.95 -7.02 -6.51
CA PRO A 169 -12.47 -5.67 -6.69
C PRO A 169 -13.80 -5.65 -7.46
N THR A 170 -13.84 -6.37 -8.58
CA THR A 170 -15.02 -6.51 -9.43
C THR A 170 -15.02 -7.86 -10.15
N ALA A 171 -16.07 -8.13 -10.93
CA ALA A 171 -16.16 -9.34 -11.73
C ALA A 171 -15.05 -9.39 -12.79
N ARG A 172 -14.49 -10.58 -13.07
CA ARG A 172 -13.29 -10.71 -13.93
C ARG A 172 -13.45 -10.09 -15.31
N ASN A 173 -14.62 -10.22 -15.92
CA ASN A 173 -14.93 -9.63 -17.23
C ASN A 173 -15.03 -8.10 -17.21
N LYS A 174 -15.06 -7.47 -16.03
CA LYS A 174 -15.04 -6.01 -15.83
C LYS A 174 -13.68 -5.49 -15.36
N MET A 175 -12.70 -6.36 -15.17
CA MET A 175 -11.37 -5.97 -14.69
C MET A 175 -10.51 -5.33 -15.78
N GLY A 176 -10.86 -5.49 -17.07
CA GLY A 176 -10.12 -4.89 -18.19
C GLY A 176 -8.64 -5.28 -18.16
N ASN A 177 -7.77 -4.26 -18.17
CA ASN A 177 -6.30 -4.42 -18.10
C ASN A 177 -5.77 -4.56 -16.67
N ALA A 178 -6.60 -4.86 -15.67
CA ALA A 178 -6.12 -5.02 -14.31
C ALA A 178 -5.31 -6.32 -14.17
N VAL A 179 -4.08 -6.18 -13.70
CA VAL A 179 -3.13 -7.25 -13.45
C VAL A 179 -2.77 -7.27 -11.97
N LEU A 180 -2.45 -8.47 -11.49
CA LEU A 180 -2.10 -8.68 -10.10
C LEU A 180 -0.59 -8.49 -9.94
N SER A 181 -0.19 -7.36 -9.38
CA SER A 181 1.21 -7.07 -9.04
C SER A 181 1.49 -7.41 -7.58
N ARG A 182 2.75 -7.56 -7.19
CA ARG A 182 3.09 -7.51 -5.76
C ARG A 182 2.73 -6.10 -5.25
N GLY A 183 2.17 -6.04 -4.04
CA GLY A 183 1.92 -4.76 -3.35
C GLY A 183 3.19 -3.94 -3.25
N ASP A 184 3.05 -2.70 -2.79
CA ASP A 184 3.92 -1.54 -3.00
C ASP A 184 5.35 -1.60 -2.39
N ASP A 185 5.97 -2.78 -2.42
CA ASP A 185 7.40 -3.05 -2.31
C ASP A 185 8.16 -2.28 -3.40
N LYS A 186 8.27 -0.98 -3.19
CA LYS A 186 8.85 -0.05 -4.16
C LYS A 186 10.33 0.11 -3.84
N ARG A 187 11.16 -0.43 -4.72
CA ARG A 187 12.56 -0.04 -4.81
C ARG A 187 12.63 1.27 -5.58
N ILE A 188 12.95 2.36 -4.89
CA ILE A 188 13.27 3.64 -5.50
C ILE A 188 14.78 3.66 -5.73
N SER A 189 15.18 3.79 -7.00
CA SER A 189 16.58 3.73 -7.41
C SER A 189 17.00 5.00 -8.15
N LEU A 190 18.21 5.49 -7.89
CA LEU A 190 18.80 6.58 -8.67
C LEU A 190 19.33 6.01 -10.00
N SER A 191 18.89 6.57 -11.12
CA SER A 191 19.32 6.17 -12.46
C SER A 191 19.99 7.31 -13.24
N ASP A 192 19.81 8.55 -12.81
CA ASP A 192 20.27 9.74 -13.51
C ASP A 192 21.28 10.48 -12.61
N PHE A 193 22.47 10.75 -13.15
CA PHE A 193 23.61 11.31 -12.43
C PHE A 193 24.13 12.56 -13.12
N SER A 194 24.51 13.57 -12.33
CA SER A 194 25.20 14.74 -12.88
C SER A 194 26.55 14.35 -13.51
N LYS A 195 26.96 15.09 -14.54
CA LYS A 195 28.33 15.01 -15.08
C LYS A 195 29.36 15.76 -14.23
N ASP A 196 28.90 16.57 -13.27
CA ASP A 196 29.75 17.33 -12.37
C ASP A 196 30.36 16.44 -11.29
N GLU A 197 31.67 16.23 -11.36
CA GLU A 197 32.44 15.46 -10.38
C GLU A 197 32.41 16.07 -8.97
N GLN A 198 32.23 17.40 -8.86
CA GLN A 198 32.20 18.06 -7.55
C GLN A 198 30.99 17.62 -6.73
N ILE A 199 29.84 17.43 -7.38
CA ILE A 199 28.63 16.88 -6.75
C ILE A 199 28.90 15.48 -6.19
N HIS A 200 29.60 14.64 -6.95
CA HIS A 200 29.93 13.28 -6.51
C HIS A 200 30.92 13.26 -5.35
N LYS A 201 31.93 14.13 -5.36
CA LYS A 201 32.86 14.29 -4.23
C LYS A 201 32.14 14.70 -2.95
N GLU A 202 31.22 15.66 -3.03
CA GLU A 202 30.45 16.12 -1.88
C GLU A 202 29.49 15.03 -1.36
N ASN A 203 28.77 14.35 -2.24
CA ASN A 203 27.93 13.21 -1.85
C ASN A 203 28.75 12.06 -1.27
N LEU A 204 29.98 11.86 -1.73
CA LEU A 204 30.86 10.84 -1.20
C LEU A 204 31.29 11.19 0.22
N ILE A 205 31.68 12.44 0.49
CA ILE A 205 31.96 12.92 1.86
C ILE A 205 30.74 12.68 2.75
N LEU A 206 29.54 13.09 2.29
CA LEU A 206 28.28 12.88 3.01
C LEU A 206 28.03 11.40 3.32
N LEU A 207 28.25 10.51 2.35
CA LEU A 207 28.10 9.07 2.53
C LEU A 207 29.05 8.54 3.60
N PHE A 208 30.32 8.93 3.56
CA PHE A 208 31.30 8.46 4.55
C PHE A 208 31.00 8.98 5.95
N ASP A 209 30.56 10.23 6.09
CA ASP A 209 30.17 10.79 7.39
C ASP A 209 28.88 10.14 7.92
N PHE A 210 27.92 9.86 7.05
CA PHE A 210 26.74 9.07 7.39
C PHE A 210 27.13 7.68 7.91
N ILE A 211 28.01 6.95 7.21
CA ILE A 211 28.45 5.62 7.65
C ILE A 211 29.21 5.65 8.99
N LYS A 212 30.01 6.70 9.25
CA LYS A 212 30.66 6.87 10.57
C LYS A 212 29.62 7.02 11.68
N LEU A 213 28.60 7.87 11.47
CA LEU A 213 27.49 8.06 12.41
C LEU A 213 26.75 6.73 12.69
N LEU A 214 26.50 5.93 11.65
CA LEU A 214 25.88 4.61 11.81
C LEU A 214 26.77 3.63 12.59
N GLY A 215 28.09 3.74 12.46
CA GLY A 215 29.06 2.95 13.22
C GLY A 215 29.09 3.27 14.71
N GLU A 216 28.74 4.50 15.09
CA GLU A 216 28.67 4.96 16.48
C GLU A 216 27.33 4.61 17.14
N ASN A 217 26.21 4.73 16.39
CA ASN A 217 24.85 4.67 16.94
C ASN A 217 24.06 3.39 16.58
N GLY A 218 24.44 2.66 15.53
CA GLY A 218 23.68 1.51 15.02
C GLY A 218 24.12 0.15 15.57
N THR A 219 23.22 -0.85 15.54
CA THR A 219 23.56 -2.24 15.87
C THR A 219 23.92 -3.01 14.60
N ARG A 220 25.12 -3.60 14.55
CA ARG A 220 25.63 -4.31 13.38
C ARG A 220 25.05 -5.73 13.27
N LEU A 221 24.65 -6.13 12.05
CA LEU A 221 24.06 -7.45 11.78
C LEU A 221 25.04 -8.53 11.29
N THR A 222 26.06 -8.17 10.50
CA THR A 222 26.92 -9.17 9.83
C THR A 222 28.35 -9.16 10.36
N GLY A 223 28.85 -10.29 10.86
CA GLY A 223 30.27 -10.53 11.14
C GLY A 223 31.07 -10.69 9.85
N GLU A 224 32.32 -10.16 9.83
CA GLU A 224 33.42 -10.21 8.82
C GLU A 224 33.12 -10.28 7.28
N GLY A 225 31.88 -10.34 6.80
CA GLY A 225 31.49 -10.48 5.39
C GLY A 225 30.91 -9.20 4.75
N LYS A 226 30.67 -9.26 3.43
CA LYS A 226 30.10 -8.18 2.59
C LYS A 226 28.71 -8.59 2.07
N PRO A 227 27.68 -7.71 2.06
CA PRO A 227 27.69 -6.28 2.43
C PRO A 227 27.66 -6.04 3.96
N VAL A 228 28.01 -4.82 4.35
CA VAL A 228 27.98 -4.37 5.75
C VAL A 228 26.60 -3.78 6.04
N SER A 229 25.98 -4.15 7.16
CA SER A 229 24.60 -3.76 7.48
C SER A 229 24.43 -3.30 8.92
N TRP A 230 23.60 -2.27 9.11
CA TRP A 230 23.21 -1.68 10.40
C TRP A 230 21.69 -1.72 10.57
N LYS A 231 21.22 -1.98 11.80
CA LYS A 231 19.80 -1.96 12.21
C LYS A 231 19.57 -0.91 13.30
N ASN A 232 18.29 -0.60 13.52
CA ASN A 232 17.78 0.35 14.52
C ASN A 232 18.22 1.80 14.27
N ILE A 233 18.27 2.20 12.99
CA ILE A 233 18.55 3.58 12.61
C ILE A 233 17.23 4.35 12.61
N ASP A 234 17.25 5.52 13.23
CA ASP A 234 16.12 6.44 13.30
C ASP A 234 15.79 7.01 11.91
N LYS A 235 14.49 7.15 11.67
CA LYS A 235 13.94 7.70 10.42
C LYS A 235 14.46 9.12 10.14
N GLU A 236 14.71 9.91 11.18
CA GLU A 236 15.20 11.29 11.06
C GLU A 236 16.63 11.32 10.49
N THR A 237 17.54 10.50 11.01
CA THR A 237 18.91 10.36 10.48
C THR A 237 18.93 9.94 9.01
N VAL A 238 18.08 9.01 8.61
CA VAL A 238 17.96 8.60 7.20
C VAL A 238 17.37 9.71 6.33
N SER A 239 16.35 10.40 6.84
CA SER A 239 15.70 11.51 6.12
C SER A 239 16.66 12.68 5.92
N ASP A 240 17.45 13.04 6.93
CA ASP A 240 18.48 14.10 6.85
C ASP A 240 19.58 13.75 5.83
N PHE A 241 20.03 12.49 5.82
CA PHE A 241 20.98 12.01 4.81
C PHE A 241 20.42 12.16 3.40
N ILE A 242 19.19 11.69 3.16
CA ILE A 242 18.55 11.76 1.83
C ILE A 242 18.31 13.21 1.42
N ASP A 243 17.89 14.07 2.34
CA ASP A 243 17.62 15.49 2.07
C ASP A 243 18.90 16.22 1.62
N LYS A 244 20.02 15.98 2.31
CA LYS A 244 21.34 16.53 1.97
C LYS A 244 21.95 15.93 0.71
N PHE A 245 21.58 14.70 0.35
CA PHE A 245 22.11 14.03 -0.84
C PHE A 245 21.69 14.79 -2.12
N LYS A 246 22.69 15.13 -2.94
CA LYS A 246 22.47 15.85 -4.20
C LYS A 246 22.12 14.85 -5.31
N VAL A 247 20.92 14.96 -5.86
CA VAL A 247 20.44 14.12 -6.97
C VAL A 247 20.26 14.97 -8.23
N PHE A 248 20.36 14.36 -9.40
CA PHE A 248 20.09 15.06 -10.67
C PHE A 248 18.61 15.44 -10.79
N LYS A 249 17.69 14.47 -10.57
CA LYS A 249 16.24 14.70 -10.58
C LYS A 249 15.71 15.00 -9.19
N ARG A 250 15.43 16.27 -8.90
CA ARG A 250 14.94 16.73 -7.60
C ARG A 250 13.61 16.10 -7.20
N SER A 251 12.68 15.96 -8.15
CA SER A 251 11.37 15.33 -7.94
C SER A 251 11.46 13.89 -7.43
N LYS A 252 12.47 13.11 -7.86
CA LYS A 252 12.73 11.76 -7.32
C LYS A 252 13.09 11.81 -5.83
N LYS A 253 13.92 12.75 -5.40
CA LYS A 253 14.28 12.91 -3.97
C LYS A 253 13.08 13.37 -3.15
N GLU A 254 12.32 14.35 -3.63
CA GLU A 254 11.13 14.85 -2.92
C GLU A 254 10.07 13.76 -2.73
N ASN A 255 9.90 12.89 -3.73
CA ASN A 255 9.03 11.71 -3.63
C ASN A 255 9.52 10.74 -2.53
N VAL A 256 10.83 10.49 -2.46
CA VAL A 256 11.43 9.66 -1.40
C VAL A 256 11.18 10.26 -0.02
N LEU A 257 11.45 11.55 0.17
CA LEU A 257 11.27 12.24 1.45
C LEU A 257 9.81 12.29 1.88
N TYR A 258 8.88 12.54 0.94
CA TYR A 258 7.45 12.47 1.20
C TYR A 258 7.04 11.08 1.69
N ARG A 259 7.48 10.01 1.00
CA ARG A 259 7.17 8.63 1.41
C ARG A 259 7.78 8.27 2.76
N LEU A 260 9.02 8.69 3.01
CA LEU A 260 9.64 8.49 4.31
C LEU A 260 8.84 9.17 5.40
N LYS A 261 8.29 10.38 5.20
CA LYS A 261 7.45 11.08 6.19
C LYS A 261 6.16 10.34 6.52
N GLU A 262 5.48 9.80 5.51
CA GLU A 262 4.23 9.04 5.65
C GLU A 262 4.39 7.67 6.34
N GLU A 263 5.61 7.11 6.36
CA GLU A 263 5.88 5.82 6.99
C GLU A 263 5.57 5.84 8.50
N GLU A 264 4.63 4.99 8.95
CA GLU A 264 4.20 4.92 10.36
C GLU A 264 5.31 4.37 11.29
N HIS A 265 6.27 3.63 10.74
CA HIS A 265 7.35 3.02 11.52
C HIS A 265 8.44 4.04 11.87
N GLN A 266 8.53 4.43 13.16
CA GLN A 266 9.48 5.43 13.66
C GLN A 266 10.96 4.95 13.77
N ILE A 267 11.23 3.64 13.90
CA ILE A 267 12.57 3.13 14.31
C ILE A 267 13.04 1.95 13.43
N TRP A 268 13.06 2.09 12.10
CA TRP A 268 12.96 0.92 11.23
C TRP A 268 13.80 0.99 9.94
N CYS A 269 15.02 1.55 9.94
CA CYS A 269 15.87 1.48 8.73
C CYS A 269 17.04 0.50 8.87
N VAL A 270 17.04 -0.54 8.03
CA VAL A 270 18.25 -1.32 7.75
C VAL A 270 19.06 -0.54 6.73
N VAL A 271 20.26 -0.08 7.09
CA VAL A 271 21.18 0.52 6.12
C VAL A 271 22.20 -0.54 5.70
N ARG A 272 22.43 -0.67 4.39
CA ARG A 272 23.43 -1.58 3.80
C ARG A 272 24.44 -0.80 3.00
N LEU A 273 25.72 -1.12 3.17
CA LEU A 273 26.81 -0.59 2.35
C LEU A 273 27.48 -1.74 1.60
N PHE A 274 27.45 -1.67 0.27
CA PHE A 274 28.22 -2.57 -0.57
C PHE A 274 29.67 -2.10 -0.68
N THR A 275 30.61 -2.98 -0.32
CA THR A 275 32.06 -2.68 -0.28
C THR A 275 32.88 -3.60 -1.19
N SER A 276 32.22 -4.44 -1.98
CA SER A 276 32.83 -5.35 -2.96
C SER A 276 32.63 -4.82 -4.38
N GLY A 277 33.65 -4.15 -4.90
CA GLY A 277 33.71 -3.74 -6.29
C GLY A 277 35.05 -4.13 -6.92
N LYS A 278 35.07 -4.22 -8.26
CA LYS A 278 36.29 -4.44 -9.06
C LYS A 278 37.05 -3.14 -9.34
N GLY A 279 36.45 -1.99 -9.03
CA GLY A 279 37.01 -0.67 -9.26
C GLY A 279 37.98 -0.25 -8.18
N ASP A 280 38.30 1.04 -8.20
CA ASP A 280 39.28 1.64 -7.31
C ASP A 280 38.79 1.64 -5.86
N ALA A 281 39.74 1.66 -4.93
CA ALA A 281 39.43 1.92 -3.53
C ALA A 281 38.94 3.37 -3.40
N VAL A 282 37.82 3.57 -2.72
CA VAL A 282 37.22 4.89 -2.53
C VAL A 282 37.22 5.23 -1.06
N GLY A 283 37.67 6.45 -0.75
CA GLY A 283 37.75 6.98 0.61
C GLY A 283 38.71 6.23 1.52
N ASP A 284 38.78 6.69 2.77
CA ASP A 284 39.57 6.04 3.80
C ASP A 284 38.95 4.70 4.22
N LYS A 285 39.76 3.87 4.86
CA LYS A 285 39.26 2.64 5.47
C LYS A 285 38.30 2.99 6.61
N LEU A 286 37.15 2.35 6.60
CA LEU A 286 36.10 2.56 7.58
C LEU A 286 36.35 1.66 8.80
N LYS A 287 36.60 2.28 9.95
CA LYS A 287 36.61 1.60 11.24
C LYS A 287 35.17 1.51 11.74
N VAL A 288 34.59 0.32 11.70
CA VAL A 288 33.22 0.08 12.16
C VAL A 288 33.27 -0.63 13.52
N ASN A 289 32.44 -0.18 14.46
CA ASN A 289 32.37 -0.78 15.78
C ASN A 289 32.00 -2.28 15.69
N GLY A 290 32.74 -3.13 16.40
CA GLY A 290 32.61 -4.58 16.34
C GLY A 290 33.23 -5.27 15.10
N ALA A 291 33.91 -4.55 14.21
CA ALA A 291 34.73 -5.16 13.15
C ALA A 291 36.18 -5.39 13.61
N LYS A 292 36.71 -6.58 13.37
CA LYS A 292 38.12 -6.89 13.69
C LYS A 292 39.10 -6.15 12.76
N THR A 293 38.66 -5.81 11.57
CA THR A 293 39.45 -5.14 10.53
C THR A 293 38.68 -3.97 9.96
N GLU A 294 39.40 -2.94 9.53
CA GLU A 294 38.82 -1.80 8.83
C GLU A 294 38.31 -2.23 7.44
N ILE A 295 37.20 -1.66 7.03
CA ILE A 295 36.52 -2.00 5.78
C ILE A 295 36.91 -0.99 4.71
N GLN A 296 37.51 -1.46 3.61
CA GLN A 296 37.73 -0.64 2.43
C GLN A 296 36.55 -0.74 1.47
N VAL A 297 35.95 0.41 1.12
CA VAL A 297 34.98 0.50 0.03
C VAL A 297 35.72 0.45 -1.30
N ARG A 298 35.26 -0.41 -2.21
CA ARG A 298 35.72 -0.47 -3.60
C ARG A 298 34.56 -0.22 -4.53
N ALA A 299 34.75 0.69 -5.49
CA ALA A 299 33.72 1.07 -6.43
C ALA A 299 33.32 -0.09 -7.36
N MET A 300 32.03 -0.20 -7.68
CA MET A 300 31.54 -1.14 -8.67
C MET A 300 31.68 -0.54 -10.07
N VAL A 301 32.47 -1.20 -10.91
CA VAL A 301 32.61 -0.79 -12.32
C VAL A 301 31.33 -1.11 -13.08
N ARG A 302 30.74 -0.10 -13.71
CA ARG A 302 29.54 -0.20 -14.54
C ARG A 302 29.80 0.39 -15.91
N GLY A 303 29.78 -0.47 -16.92
CA GLY A 303 29.85 -0.07 -18.33
C GLY A 303 28.45 0.06 -18.93
N GLY A 304 28.35 0.82 -20.02
CA GLY A 304 27.11 0.98 -20.78
C GLY A 304 26.14 2.00 -20.20
N ALA A 305 26.65 3.00 -19.47
CA ALA A 305 25.86 4.18 -19.15
C ALA A 305 25.65 5.03 -20.42
N GLU A 306 24.45 5.59 -20.56
CA GLU A 306 24.06 6.52 -21.62
C GLU A 306 24.52 7.92 -21.23
N VAL A 307 25.36 8.56 -22.05
CA VAL A 307 25.82 9.94 -21.83
C VAL A 307 24.92 10.88 -22.62
N HIS A 308 24.17 11.72 -21.91
CA HIS A 308 23.34 12.79 -22.46
C HIS A 308 24.03 14.16 -22.31
N ASP A 309 23.39 15.21 -22.84
CA ASP A 309 23.93 16.58 -22.87
C ASP A 309 24.07 17.22 -21.49
N ASP A 310 23.24 16.83 -20.54
CA ASP A 310 23.18 17.40 -19.17
C ASP A 310 23.42 16.36 -18.06
N HIS A 311 23.26 15.06 -18.35
CA HIS A 311 23.42 13.99 -17.35
C HIS A 311 23.99 12.69 -17.92
N VAL A 312 24.28 11.76 -17.02
CA VAL A 312 24.62 10.36 -17.30
C VAL A 312 23.49 9.49 -16.77
N LYS A 313 22.99 8.60 -17.61
CA LYS A 313 21.91 7.67 -17.25
C LYS A 313 22.45 6.26 -17.19
N LEU A 314 22.24 5.60 -16.06
CA LEU A 314 22.57 4.19 -15.89
C LEU A 314 21.44 3.36 -16.51
N GLY A 315 21.78 2.50 -17.48
CA GLY A 315 20.80 1.61 -18.12
C GLY A 315 20.15 0.65 -17.11
N TYR A 316 18.90 0.24 -17.40
CA TYR A 316 18.02 -0.58 -16.55
C TYR A 316 18.49 -2.01 -16.24
N ARG A 317 19.77 -2.34 -16.43
CA ARG A 317 20.30 -3.60 -15.90
C ARG A 317 20.39 -3.46 -14.39
N LYS A 318 19.45 -4.13 -13.68
CA LYS A 318 19.46 -4.36 -12.23
C LYS A 318 20.92 -4.45 -11.78
N ILE A 319 21.36 -3.52 -10.92
CA ILE A 319 22.61 -3.69 -10.16
C ILE A 319 22.44 -5.05 -9.50
N THR A 320 23.14 -6.03 -10.08
CA THR A 320 22.79 -7.43 -9.93
C THR A 320 22.83 -7.72 -8.45
N SER A 321 21.74 -8.30 -7.98
CA SER A 321 21.54 -8.85 -6.66
C SER A 321 22.64 -9.86 -6.33
N GLY A 322 23.82 -9.37 -5.98
CA GLY A 322 24.76 -10.09 -5.15
C GLY A 322 24.21 -10.02 -3.73
N ASN A 323 23.23 -10.87 -3.43
CA ASN A 323 22.72 -11.13 -2.09
C ASN A 323 22.05 -9.94 -1.37
N VAL A 324 20.92 -9.47 -1.88
CA VAL A 324 19.80 -9.26 -0.94
C VAL A 324 19.09 -10.61 -0.91
N SER A 325 19.42 -11.44 0.08
CA SER A 325 18.74 -12.73 0.20
C SER A 325 17.25 -12.45 0.46
N LYS A 326 16.33 -13.29 -0.02
CA LYS A 326 14.89 -13.18 0.33
C LYS A 326 14.70 -12.97 1.84
N ASN A 327 15.49 -13.67 2.65
CA ASN A 327 15.49 -13.61 4.11
C ASN A 327 15.78 -12.22 4.71
N ASP A 328 16.37 -11.30 3.95
CA ASP A 328 16.74 -9.95 4.40
C ASP A 328 15.64 -8.90 4.23
N ILE A 329 14.73 -9.14 3.29
CA ILE A 329 13.53 -8.33 3.00
C ILE A 329 12.34 -8.84 3.84
N ASP A 330 12.42 -10.08 4.34
CA ASP A 330 11.33 -10.86 4.93
C ASP A 330 10.79 -10.38 6.31
N GLU A 331 11.16 -9.19 6.81
CA GLU A 331 10.57 -8.61 8.03
C GLU A 331 9.61 -7.45 7.76
N GLY A 332 9.44 -7.03 6.50
CA GLY A 332 8.57 -5.90 6.14
C GLY A 332 9.12 -4.55 6.58
N VAL A 333 10.45 -4.41 6.68
CA VAL A 333 11.18 -3.23 7.20
C VAL A 333 11.79 -2.39 6.05
N PRO A 334 11.76 -1.05 6.11
CA PRO A 334 12.51 -0.18 5.18
C PRO A 334 14.01 -0.51 5.11
N VAL A 335 14.54 -0.58 3.88
CA VAL A 335 15.97 -0.85 3.62
C VAL A 335 16.57 0.22 2.74
N LEU A 336 17.57 0.94 3.24
CA LEU A 336 18.43 1.83 2.46
C LEU A 336 19.70 1.08 2.05
N THR A 337 19.95 0.96 0.75
CA THR A 337 21.14 0.32 0.22
C THR A 337 22.03 1.34 -0.47
N LEU A 338 23.29 1.39 -0.07
CA LEU A 338 24.29 2.34 -0.52
C LEU A 338 25.35 1.64 -1.39
N TYR A 339 25.70 2.32 -2.48
CA TYR A 339 26.67 1.88 -3.47
C TYR A 339 27.65 3.01 -3.78
N VAL A 340 28.82 2.63 -4.26
CA VAL A 340 29.77 3.52 -4.92
C VAL A 340 30.12 2.89 -6.26
N LEU A 341 30.01 3.67 -7.35
CA LEU A 341 30.12 3.19 -8.72
C LEU A 341 31.27 3.90 -9.45
N ASP A 342 31.95 3.15 -10.32
CA ASP A 342 32.77 3.74 -11.39
C ASP A 342 31.97 3.58 -12.69
N LEU A 343 31.37 4.68 -13.15
CA LEU A 343 30.50 4.72 -14.32
C LEU A 343 31.33 4.98 -15.58
N ASN A 344 31.23 4.07 -16.55
CA ASN A 344 31.80 4.23 -17.87
C ASN A 344 30.67 4.20 -18.90
N GLY A 345 30.54 5.28 -19.66
CA GLY A 345 29.45 5.47 -20.60
C GLY A 345 29.89 6.08 -21.92
N THR A 346 29.02 5.97 -22.92
CA THR A 346 29.15 6.67 -24.18
C THR A 346 27.81 7.29 -24.57
N ASN A 347 27.83 8.31 -25.43
CA ASN A 347 26.60 8.75 -26.10
C ASN A 347 26.13 7.70 -27.13
N GLU A 348 24.92 7.87 -27.67
CA GLU A 348 24.32 6.93 -28.63
C GLU A 348 25.19 6.70 -29.87
N GLU A 349 25.82 7.75 -30.38
CA GLU A 349 26.71 7.70 -31.54
C GLU A 349 28.10 7.10 -31.23
N LYS A 350 28.39 6.79 -29.96
CA LYS A 350 29.70 6.33 -29.45
C LYS A 350 30.87 7.27 -29.76
N THR A 351 30.58 8.54 -30.00
CA THR A 351 31.55 9.59 -30.32
C THR A 351 32.09 10.28 -29.07
N VAL A 352 31.31 10.30 -27.99
CA VAL A 352 31.68 10.86 -26.69
C VAL A 352 31.74 9.73 -25.68
N SER A 353 32.84 9.66 -24.94
CA SER A 353 33.01 8.73 -23.81
C SER A 353 33.22 9.53 -22.52
N LEU A 354 32.61 9.05 -21.44
CA LEU A 354 32.73 9.64 -20.12
C LEU A 354 33.01 8.54 -19.09
N SER A 355 33.98 8.80 -18.22
CA SER A 355 34.29 7.96 -17.07
C SER A 355 34.16 8.80 -15.80
N LEU A 356 33.20 8.46 -14.95
CA LEU A 356 33.01 9.07 -13.63
C LEU A 356 33.39 8.05 -12.58
N LYS A 357 34.36 8.39 -11.73
CA LYS A 357 34.84 7.51 -10.66
C LYS A 357 34.21 7.87 -9.32
N GLY A 358 33.97 6.86 -8.48
CA GLY A 358 33.54 7.06 -7.11
C GLY A 358 32.16 7.71 -6.95
N VAL A 359 31.24 7.45 -7.88
CA VAL A 359 29.88 8.00 -7.89
C VAL A 359 29.02 7.29 -6.83
N PRO A 360 28.63 7.97 -5.73
CA PRO A 360 27.76 7.38 -4.74
C PRO A 360 26.33 7.28 -5.26
N MET A 361 25.64 6.21 -4.87
CA MET A 361 24.25 5.94 -5.23
C MET A 361 23.54 5.27 -4.06
N TYR A 362 22.24 5.49 -3.95
CA TYR A 362 21.40 4.74 -3.04
C TYR A 362 20.18 4.14 -3.74
N ASP A 363 19.71 3.03 -3.19
CA ASP A 363 18.39 2.47 -3.42
C ASP A 363 17.63 2.44 -2.11
N LEU A 364 16.38 2.89 -2.13
CA LEU A 364 15.48 2.77 -0.99
C LEU A 364 14.40 1.75 -1.31
N TYR A 365 14.36 0.68 -0.54
CA TYR A 365 13.24 -0.22 -0.50
C TYR A 365 12.32 0.21 0.64
N LEU A 366 11.11 0.63 0.29
CA LEU A 366 10.04 0.80 1.26
C LEU A 366 9.16 -0.45 1.15
N PRO A 367 9.02 -1.23 2.24
CA PRO A 367 7.98 -2.24 2.31
C PRO A 367 6.65 -1.52 2.08
N GLY A 368 5.83 -2.03 1.18
CA GLY A 368 4.45 -1.53 1.14
C GLY A 368 3.72 -1.91 2.43
N GLU A 369 2.46 -1.52 2.54
CA GLU A 369 1.46 -2.14 3.46
C GLU A 369 1.18 -3.63 3.07
N GLY A 370 2.19 -4.32 2.55
CA GLY A 370 2.18 -5.60 1.88
C GLY A 370 1.93 -6.77 2.81
N LYS A 371 0.74 -6.81 3.39
CA LYS A 371 -0.03 -8.05 3.44
C LYS A 371 -0.50 -8.41 2.01
N GLY A 372 0.42 -8.65 1.08
CA GLY A 372 0.13 -9.33 -0.18
C GLY A 372 0.10 -8.50 -1.47
N LYS A 373 -0.66 -8.99 -2.45
CA LYS A 373 -0.69 -8.52 -3.85
C LYS A 373 -1.64 -7.31 -4.00
N VAL A 374 -1.54 -6.58 -5.10
CA VAL A 374 -2.46 -5.49 -5.46
C VAL A 374 -2.91 -5.64 -6.91
N TRP A 375 -4.12 -5.20 -7.22
CA TRP A 375 -4.59 -5.01 -8.58
C TRP A 375 -4.18 -3.61 -9.06
N ILE A 376 -3.52 -3.54 -10.21
CA ILE A 376 -3.12 -2.30 -10.88
C ILE A 376 -3.43 -2.44 -12.37
N ASN A 377 -3.64 -1.33 -13.07
CA ASN A 377 -3.76 -1.38 -14.53
C ASN A 377 -2.38 -1.71 -15.16
N GLN A 378 -2.37 -2.65 -16.11
CA GLN A 378 -1.20 -3.16 -16.81
C GLN A 378 -0.35 -2.06 -17.44
N ALA A 379 -0.95 -0.95 -17.88
CA ALA A 379 -0.22 0.20 -18.41
C ALA A 379 0.72 0.86 -17.39
N PHE A 380 0.59 0.52 -16.09
CA PHE A 380 1.42 1.02 -15.00
C PHE A 380 2.28 -0.08 -14.35
N GLN A 381 2.36 -1.26 -14.95
CA GLN A 381 3.44 -2.17 -14.60
C GLN A 381 4.71 -1.62 -15.23
N GLU A 382 5.75 -1.42 -14.43
CA GLU A 382 7.11 -1.38 -14.97
C GLU A 382 7.27 -2.69 -15.76
N GLU A 383 7.68 -2.61 -17.02
CA GLU A 383 8.05 -3.79 -17.79
C GLU A 383 9.13 -4.53 -16.98
N ASP A 384 8.73 -5.58 -16.26
CA ASP A 384 9.65 -6.62 -15.86
C ASP A 384 10.17 -7.19 -17.19
N GLY A 385 11.30 -6.65 -17.64
CA GLY A 385 12.04 -7.15 -18.78
C GLY A 385 12.49 -8.58 -18.48
N ASP A 386 11.59 -9.53 -18.72
CA ASP A 386 11.89 -10.92 -19.04
C ASP A 386 11.75 -11.04 -20.57
N ASP A 387 12.83 -10.69 -21.27
CA ASP A 387 13.24 -11.33 -22.52
C ASP A 387 14.59 -12.02 -22.29
#